data_AF-A0A166S0I7-F1
#
_entry.id   AF-A0A166S0I7-F1
#
_cell.length_a   1.000
_cell.length_b   1.000
_cell.length_c   1.000
_cell.angle_alpha   90.00
_cell.angle_beta   90.00
_cell.angle_gamma   90.00
#
_symmetry.space_group_name_H-M   'P 1'
#
loop_
_entity.id
_entity.type
_entity.pdbx_description
1 polymer ?
#
loop_
_entity_poly.entity_id
_entity_poly.type
_entity_poly.pdbx_seq_one_letter_code
_entity_poly.pdbx_strand_id
1 'polypeptide(L)'
;MTTTDLTKPVNGTQASSTELIWEQLPLVINGVDLSISTVRRSGAGDPILFLHGFGSTKEDYTDIVLHEPLAGYPIIAYDAPGSGASTISDFSAICMPFLVAIAEAVLKAHNISRFHLVGHSMGGLTGLLLAQRNLASVLSFTNIKGNLAPEDCFLSRQIFDFPADEPEVFIASFIERTRRSPAYGNGIYAAAFRAKVRPEAVRPTFESMVDYTDNAGLLEIFEALPCPKMFMFGVTYNTLTFLPRIAKAGVELAEIPKSGHFVMYTNPIAMWDRIEKFLKRSSD
;
A
#
# COMPACT_ATOMS: atom_id res chain seq x y z
N MET A 1 1.39 -27.74 -57.93
CA MET A 1 1.07 -28.68 -56.84
C MET A 1 2.41 -29.02 -56.20
N THR A 2 2.73 -28.68 -54.96
CA THR A 2 1.88 -28.58 -53.76
C THR A 2 2.39 -27.46 -52.84
N THR A 3 1.46 -26.60 -52.46
CA THR A 3 1.51 -25.65 -51.35
C THR A 3 1.66 -26.39 -50.03
N THR A 4 2.65 -26.03 -49.21
CA THR A 4 2.70 -26.43 -47.80
C THR A 4 2.06 -25.34 -46.93
N ASP A 5 1.20 -25.84 -46.06
CA ASP A 5 0.12 -25.18 -45.34
C ASP A 5 0.61 -24.50 -44.05
N LEU A 6 -0.01 -23.36 -43.75
CA LEU A 6 0.12 -22.59 -42.51
C LEU A 6 -0.90 -23.14 -41.51
N THR A 7 -0.49 -23.99 -40.57
CA THR A 7 -1.26 -24.14 -39.31
C THR A 7 -0.42 -24.70 -38.18
N LYS A 8 -0.01 -23.80 -37.27
CA LYS A 8 -0.05 -24.02 -35.82
C LYS A 8 0.10 -22.65 -35.14
N PRO A 9 -0.88 -22.16 -34.36
CA PRO A 9 -0.63 -21.06 -33.47
C PRO A 9 0.38 -21.57 -32.42
N VAL A 10 1.56 -20.97 -32.40
CA VAL A 10 2.43 -21.04 -31.23
C VAL A 10 1.64 -20.39 -30.11
N ASN A 11 1.35 -21.15 -29.04
CA ASN A 11 0.74 -20.62 -27.83
C ASN A 11 1.55 -19.40 -27.40
N GLY A 12 0.96 -18.21 -27.59
CA GLY A 12 1.56 -16.96 -27.17
C GLY A 12 1.56 -16.92 -25.65
N THR A 13 2.66 -17.28 -25.03
CA THR A 13 3.07 -16.60 -23.81
C THR A 13 3.12 -15.12 -24.16
N GLN A 14 2.09 -14.36 -23.79
CA GLN A 14 2.17 -12.91 -23.83
C GLN A 14 3.45 -12.51 -23.11
N ALA A 15 4.38 -11.88 -23.83
CA ALA A 15 5.58 -11.34 -23.23
C ALA A 15 5.17 -10.42 -22.08
N SER A 16 5.84 -10.55 -20.92
CA SER A 16 5.59 -9.66 -19.81
C SER A 16 5.89 -8.22 -20.23
N SER A 17 4.87 -7.38 -20.28
CA SER A 17 5.06 -5.97 -20.63
C SER A 17 5.76 -5.27 -19.48
N THR A 18 6.86 -4.56 -19.78
CA THR A 18 7.49 -3.62 -18.84
C THR A 18 6.80 -2.24 -18.88
N GLU A 19 5.81 -2.06 -19.75
CA GLU A 19 5.11 -0.80 -19.95
C GLU A 19 4.16 -0.51 -18.78
N LEU A 20 4.35 0.67 -18.18
CA LEU A 20 3.45 1.22 -17.19
C LEU A 20 2.44 2.14 -17.86
N ILE A 21 1.17 1.92 -17.59
CA ILE A 21 0.05 2.73 -18.07
C ILE A 21 -0.41 3.63 -16.92
N TRP A 22 -0.43 4.93 -17.18
CA TRP A 22 -0.81 5.97 -16.22
C TRP A 22 -2.16 6.54 -16.59
N GLU A 23 -3.11 6.54 -15.65
CA GLU A 23 -4.48 6.93 -15.91
C GLU A 23 -5.01 7.83 -14.79
N GLN A 24 -5.93 8.72 -15.13
CA GLN A 24 -6.75 9.44 -14.17
C GLN A 24 -8.15 8.83 -14.17
N LEU A 25 -8.56 8.29 -13.03
CA LEU A 25 -9.84 7.63 -12.84
C LEU A 25 -10.80 8.58 -12.10
N PRO A 26 -11.80 9.16 -12.78
CA PRO A 26 -12.83 9.93 -12.11
C PRO A 26 -13.72 8.99 -11.29
N LEU A 27 -13.92 9.31 -10.01
CA LEU A 27 -14.81 8.56 -9.11
C LEU A 27 -15.73 9.52 -8.36
N VAL A 28 -16.88 9.00 -7.92
CA VAL A 28 -17.76 9.67 -6.98
C VAL A 28 -18.05 8.70 -5.84
N ILE A 29 -17.61 9.04 -4.63
CA ILE A 29 -17.83 8.21 -3.43
C ILE A 29 -18.61 9.04 -2.42
N ASN A 30 -19.81 8.59 -2.05
CA ASN A 30 -20.69 9.29 -1.10
C ASN A 30 -20.94 10.78 -1.43
N GLY A 31 -21.02 11.12 -2.72
CA GLY A 31 -21.21 12.51 -3.18
C GLY A 31 -19.95 13.36 -3.24
N VAL A 32 -18.77 12.77 -2.99
CA VAL A 32 -17.47 13.45 -3.10
C VAL A 32 -16.82 13.06 -4.43
N ASP A 33 -16.46 14.07 -5.22
CA ASP A 33 -15.79 13.91 -6.51
C ASP A 33 -14.28 13.70 -6.29
N LEU A 34 -13.73 12.72 -7.00
CA LEU A 34 -12.31 12.39 -6.97
C LEU A 34 -11.76 12.24 -8.39
N SER A 35 -10.50 12.63 -8.57
CA SER A 35 -9.69 12.13 -9.69
C SER A 35 -8.56 11.30 -9.10
N ILE A 36 -8.62 9.98 -9.25
CA ILE A 36 -7.62 9.07 -8.71
C ILE A 36 -6.55 8.80 -9.77
N SER A 37 -5.32 9.19 -9.48
CA SER A 37 -4.17 8.89 -10.34
C SER A 37 -3.71 7.46 -10.09
N THR A 38 -3.75 6.64 -11.15
CA THR A 38 -3.37 5.23 -11.11
C THR A 38 -2.17 4.96 -11.99
N VAL A 39 -1.43 3.91 -11.66
CA VAL A 39 -0.43 3.29 -12.53
C VAL A 39 -0.67 1.79 -12.54
N ARG A 40 -0.64 1.17 -13.72
CA ARG A 40 -0.85 -0.26 -13.88
C ARG A 40 0.08 -0.87 -14.91
N ARG A 41 0.25 -2.18 -14.80
CA ARG A 41 0.95 -3.03 -15.77
C ARG A 41 0.10 -4.25 -16.03
N SER A 42 -0.02 -4.64 -17.30
CA SER A 42 -0.71 -5.87 -17.67
C SER A 42 0.14 -7.11 -17.34
N GLY A 43 -0.51 -8.24 -17.13
CA GLY A 43 0.11 -9.55 -16.90
C GLY A 43 -0.92 -10.66 -17.10
N ALA A 44 -0.48 -11.91 -17.00
CA ALA A 44 -1.35 -13.07 -17.20
C ALA A 44 -1.82 -13.71 -15.88
N GLY A 45 -1.16 -13.42 -14.76
CA GLY A 45 -1.52 -13.93 -13.42
C GLY A 45 -2.61 -13.11 -12.73
N ASP A 46 -2.85 -13.42 -11.45
CA ASP A 46 -3.73 -12.62 -10.60
C ASP A 46 -3.11 -11.25 -10.27
N PRO A 47 -3.87 -10.13 -10.33
CA PRO A 47 -3.32 -8.80 -10.08
C PRO A 47 -2.76 -8.59 -8.66
N ILE A 48 -1.75 -7.73 -8.54
CA ILE A 48 -1.30 -7.19 -7.25
C ILE A 48 -1.82 -5.76 -7.11
N LEU A 49 -2.63 -5.52 -6.08
CA LEU A 49 -3.03 -4.18 -5.64
C LEU A 49 -2.00 -3.64 -4.65
N PHE A 50 -1.40 -2.50 -4.97
CA PHE A 50 -0.49 -1.77 -4.09
C PHE A 50 -1.16 -0.53 -3.48
N LEU A 51 -1.09 -0.41 -2.16
CA LEU A 51 -1.58 0.74 -1.40
C LEU A 51 -0.39 1.41 -0.68
N HIS A 52 -0.10 2.67 -1.00
CA HIS A 52 1.03 3.40 -0.42
C HIS A 52 0.73 3.91 1.00
N GLY A 53 1.80 4.23 1.74
CA GLY A 53 1.69 4.89 3.05
C GLY A 53 1.44 6.39 2.93
N PHE A 54 0.99 7.02 4.02
CA PHE A 54 0.85 8.49 4.05
C PHE A 54 2.22 9.16 3.82
N GLY A 55 2.27 10.19 2.97
CA GLY A 55 3.52 10.85 2.55
C GLY A 55 4.29 10.13 1.43
N SER A 56 3.82 8.95 1.01
CA SER A 56 4.27 8.22 -0.17
C SER A 56 3.28 8.38 -1.33
N THR A 57 3.57 7.74 -2.46
CA THR A 57 2.74 7.74 -3.67
C THR A 57 2.88 6.41 -4.41
N LYS A 58 2.08 6.17 -5.46
CA LYS A 58 2.12 4.95 -6.29
C LYS A 58 3.49 4.71 -6.96
N GLU A 59 4.27 5.78 -7.18
CA GLU A 59 5.62 5.73 -7.74
C GLU A 59 6.59 4.90 -6.90
N ASP A 60 6.32 4.71 -5.59
CA ASP A 60 7.16 3.86 -4.73
C ASP A 60 7.16 2.37 -5.18
N TYR A 61 6.24 1.98 -6.08
CA TYR A 61 6.10 0.60 -6.56
C TYR A 61 6.45 0.41 -8.04
N THR A 62 6.82 1.46 -8.78
CA THR A 62 7.02 1.35 -10.25
C THR A 62 8.23 0.51 -10.64
N ASP A 63 9.22 0.38 -9.76
CA ASP A 63 10.42 -0.44 -9.98
C ASP A 63 10.11 -1.94 -10.06
N ILE A 64 8.88 -2.37 -9.75
CA ILE A 64 8.43 -3.75 -9.98
C ILE A 64 8.59 -4.20 -11.43
N VAL A 65 8.65 -3.28 -12.39
CA VAL A 65 8.93 -3.59 -13.82
C VAL A 65 10.33 -4.14 -14.04
N LEU A 66 11.26 -3.87 -13.12
CA LEU A 66 12.63 -4.34 -13.17
C LEU A 66 12.80 -5.69 -12.46
N HIS A 67 11.78 -6.15 -11.74
CA HIS A 67 11.80 -7.42 -11.00
C HIS A 67 11.20 -8.55 -11.86
N GLU A 68 12.03 -9.15 -12.72
CA GLU A 68 11.64 -10.21 -13.68
C GLU A 68 10.76 -11.32 -13.05
N PRO A 69 11.05 -11.84 -11.84
CA PRO A 69 10.22 -12.88 -11.25
C PRO A 69 8.76 -12.50 -10.98
N LEU A 70 8.46 -11.19 -10.93
CA LEU A 70 7.11 -10.67 -10.75
C LEU A 70 6.48 -10.17 -12.05
N ALA A 71 7.16 -10.30 -13.19
CA ALA A 71 6.73 -9.72 -14.46
C ALA A 71 5.41 -10.32 -15.00
N GLY A 72 5.08 -11.56 -14.60
CA GLY A 72 3.82 -12.23 -14.97
C GLY A 72 2.58 -11.71 -14.23
N TYR A 73 2.74 -11.04 -13.09
CA TYR A 73 1.64 -10.48 -12.31
C TYR A 73 1.19 -9.15 -12.92
N PRO A 74 -0.11 -8.96 -13.24
CA PRO A 74 -0.66 -7.63 -13.41
C PRO A 74 -0.46 -6.83 -12.11
N ILE A 75 -0.30 -5.52 -12.22
CA ILE A 75 -0.20 -4.66 -11.04
C ILE A 75 -1.10 -3.45 -11.21
N ILE A 76 -1.62 -2.96 -10.09
CA ILE A 76 -2.28 -1.66 -10.02
C ILE A 76 -1.89 -0.98 -8.71
N ALA A 77 -1.50 0.28 -8.80
CA ALA A 77 -1.23 1.16 -7.69
C ALA A 77 -1.90 2.51 -7.96
N TYR A 78 -2.27 3.23 -6.91
CA TYR A 78 -2.92 4.53 -7.06
C TYR A 78 -2.56 5.46 -5.91
N ASP A 79 -2.64 6.76 -6.16
CA ASP A 79 -2.45 7.76 -5.12
C ASP A 79 -3.74 7.93 -4.31
N ALA A 80 -3.65 7.84 -2.98
CA ALA A 80 -4.72 8.17 -2.06
C ALA A 80 -5.17 9.64 -2.26
N PRO A 81 -6.44 9.98 -1.96
CA PRO A 81 -6.93 11.35 -2.10
C PRO A 81 -6.06 12.34 -1.32
N GLY A 82 -5.70 13.45 -1.97
CA GLY A 82 -4.78 14.44 -1.40
C GLY A 82 -3.30 14.03 -1.42
N SER A 83 -2.96 12.89 -2.02
CA SER A 83 -1.59 12.45 -2.26
C SER A 83 -1.24 12.45 -3.75
N GLY A 84 0.03 12.67 -4.06
CA GLY A 84 0.58 12.61 -5.41
C GLY A 84 -0.22 13.44 -6.42
N ALA A 85 -0.71 12.77 -7.47
CA ALA A 85 -1.51 13.37 -8.53
C ALA A 85 -3.03 13.13 -8.39
N SER A 86 -3.48 12.57 -7.26
CA SER A 86 -4.90 12.40 -6.95
C SER A 86 -5.51 13.67 -6.34
N THR A 87 -6.75 13.96 -6.70
CA THR A 87 -7.52 15.08 -6.15
C THR A 87 -8.83 14.62 -5.52
N ILE A 88 -9.37 15.46 -4.64
CA ILE A 88 -10.64 15.28 -3.96
C ILE A 88 -11.32 16.63 -3.82
N SER A 89 -12.65 16.69 -3.96
CA SER A 89 -13.41 17.93 -3.82
C SER A 89 -13.65 18.35 -2.37
N ASP A 90 -13.64 17.40 -1.43
CA ASP A 90 -13.86 17.62 -0.01
C ASP A 90 -12.93 16.74 0.85
N PHE A 91 -11.94 17.35 1.49
CA PHE A 91 -10.99 16.66 2.37
C PHE A 91 -11.61 16.15 3.67
N SER A 92 -12.74 16.71 4.12
CA SER A 92 -13.40 16.29 5.36
C SER A 92 -13.99 14.88 5.28
N ALA A 93 -14.20 14.37 4.06
CA ALA A 93 -14.65 13.01 3.83
C ALA A 93 -13.56 11.95 4.04
N ILE A 94 -12.29 12.34 4.10
CA ILE A 94 -11.17 11.39 4.24
C ILE A 94 -11.24 10.70 5.60
N CYS A 95 -11.39 9.39 5.56
CA CYS A 95 -11.32 8.50 6.71
C CYS A 95 -10.99 7.08 6.24
N MET A 96 -10.66 6.18 7.15
CA MET A 96 -10.31 4.79 6.80
C MET A 96 -11.39 4.08 5.97
N PRO A 97 -12.70 4.12 6.32
CA PRO A 97 -13.76 3.57 5.47
C PRO A 97 -13.82 4.18 4.06
N PHE A 98 -13.56 5.48 3.93
CA PHE A 98 -13.55 6.18 2.64
C PHE A 98 -12.39 5.71 1.76
N LEU A 99 -11.18 5.54 2.34
CA LEU A 99 -10.04 4.97 1.63
C LEU A 99 -10.30 3.54 1.15
N VAL A 100 -11.00 2.72 1.95
CA VAL A 100 -11.42 1.36 1.55
C VAL A 100 -12.42 1.41 0.39
N ALA A 101 -13.42 2.31 0.45
CA ALA A 101 -14.40 2.46 -0.63
C ALA A 101 -13.74 2.89 -1.95
N ILE A 102 -12.70 3.74 -1.90
CA ILE A 102 -11.90 4.09 -3.08
C ILE A 102 -11.17 2.87 -3.63
N ALA A 103 -10.54 2.06 -2.76
CA ALA A 103 -9.85 0.83 -3.19
C ALA A 103 -10.81 -0.13 -3.91
N GLU A 104 -12.02 -0.34 -3.36
CA GLU A 104 -13.07 -1.15 -3.98
C GLU A 104 -13.51 -0.57 -5.33
N ALA A 105 -13.64 0.75 -5.43
CA ALA A 105 -14.02 1.42 -6.68
C ALA A 105 -12.94 1.32 -7.76
N VAL A 106 -11.66 1.45 -7.38
CA VAL A 106 -10.52 1.23 -8.29
C VAL A 106 -10.52 -0.23 -8.79
N LEU A 107 -10.63 -1.21 -7.89
CA LEU A 107 -10.69 -2.62 -8.27
C LEU A 107 -11.86 -2.89 -9.24
N LYS A 108 -13.04 -2.34 -8.94
CA LYS A 108 -14.24 -2.46 -9.80
C LYS A 108 -14.02 -1.83 -11.17
N ALA A 109 -13.45 -0.63 -11.26
CA ALA A 109 -13.22 0.07 -12.52
C ALA A 109 -12.27 -0.70 -13.45
N HIS A 110 -11.34 -1.46 -12.89
CA HIS A 110 -10.40 -2.30 -13.63
C HIS A 110 -10.83 -3.77 -13.75
N ASN A 111 -12.07 -4.11 -13.36
CA ASN A 111 -12.64 -5.47 -13.40
C ASN A 111 -11.81 -6.51 -12.60
N ILE A 112 -11.22 -6.10 -11.49
CA ILE A 112 -10.41 -6.96 -10.62
C ILE A 112 -11.30 -7.51 -9.51
N SER A 113 -11.53 -8.83 -9.54
CA SER A 113 -12.37 -9.52 -8.55
C SER A 113 -11.59 -10.44 -7.61
N ARG A 114 -10.35 -10.79 -7.97
CA ARG A 114 -9.38 -11.54 -7.18
C ARG A 114 -8.02 -10.87 -7.31
N PHE A 115 -7.28 -10.73 -6.21
CA PHE A 115 -6.01 -10.02 -6.21
C PHE A 115 -5.13 -10.38 -5.00
N HIS A 116 -3.83 -10.23 -5.17
CA HIS A 116 -2.89 -10.12 -4.06
C HIS A 116 -2.85 -8.68 -3.56
N LEU A 117 -2.72 -8.49 -2.26
CA LEU A 117 -2.73 -7.17 -1.63
C LEU A 117 -1.39 -6.87 -1.00
N VAL A 118 -0.84 -5.69 -1.30
CA VAL A 118 0.36 -5.16 -0.67
C VAL A 118 0.05 -3.75 -0.17
N GLY A 119 0.17 -3.53 1.13
CA GLY A 119 -0.13 -2.24 1.74
C GLY A 119 0.98 -1.78 2.68
N HIS A 120 1.43 -0.53 2.54
CA HIS A 120 2.42 0.09 3.42
C HIS A 120 1.78 1.09 4.38
N SER A 121 2.09 1.03 5.68
CA SER A 121 1.67 2.04 6.66
C SER A 121 0.15 2.27 6.62
N MET A 122 -0.31 3.49 6.30
CA MET A 122 -1.71 3.81 6.01
C MET A 122 -2.34 2.82 5.01
N GLY A 123 -1.66 2.50 3.90
CA GLY A 123 -2.11 1.52 2.93
C GLY A 123 -2.18 0.08 3.48
N GLY A 124 -1.37 -0.25 4.50
CA GLY A 124 -1.49 -1.52 5.23
C GLY A 124 -2.76 -1.56 6.08
N LEU A 125 -3.11 -0.45 6.75
CA LEU A 125 -4.37 -0.35 7.49
C LEU A 125 -5.59 -0.37 6.55
N THR A 126 -5.55 0.40 5.46
CA THR A 126 -6.59 0.36 4.41
C THR A 126 -6.71 -1.04 3.84
N GLY A 127 -5.58 -1.70 3.58
CA GLY A 127 -5.55 -3.06 3.05
C GLY A 127 -6.14 -4.10 4.00
N LEU A 128 -5.88 -3.98 5.31
CA LEU A 128 -6.49 -4.85 6.32
C LEU A 128 -8.02 -4.75 6.32
N LEU A 129 -8.55 -3.53 6.33
CA LEU A 129 -9.99 -3.28 6.32
C LEU A 129 -10.63 -3.69 4.99
N LEU A 130 -9.93 -3.49 3.87
CA LEU A 130 -10.35 -3.98 2.55
C LEU A 130 -10.44 -5.51 2.54
N ALA A 131 -9.42 -6.19 3.06
CA ALA A 131 -9.38 -7.65 3.11
C ALA A 131 -10.49 -8.22 4.01
N GLN A 132 -10.76 -7.57 5.15
CA GLN A 132 -11.86 -7.95 6.04
C GLN A 132 -13.22 -7.91 5.34
N ARG A 133 -13.42 -6.93 4.44
CA ARG A 133 -14.68 -6.78 3.66
C ARG A 133 -14.74 -7.69 2.43
N ASN A 134 -13.61 -8.19 1.95
CA ASN A 134 -13.48 -8.90 0.67
C ASN A 134 -12.73 -10.24 0.81
N LEU A 135 -13.09 -11.03 1.83
CA LEU A 135 -12.35 -12.25 2.23
C LEU A 135 -12.10 -13.25 1.09
N ALA A 136 -13.04 -13.41 0.17
CA ALA A 136 -12.93 -14.35 -0.95
C ALA A 136 -12.12 -13.79 -2.14
N SER A 137 -11.91 -12.48 -2.20
CA SER A 137 -11.20 -11.80 -3.28
C SER A 137 -9.70 -11.66 -3.01
N VAL A 138 -9.29 -11.60 -1.74
CA VAL A 138 -7.88 -11.42 -1.37
C VAL A 138 -7.16 -12.76 -1.33
N LEU A 139 -6.23 -12.95 -2.27
CA LEU A 139 -5.45 -14.19 -2.41
C LEU A 139 -4.30 -14.28 -1.41
N SER A 140 -3.68 -13.15 -1.09
CA SER A 140 -2.70 -13.04 -0.02
C SER A 140 -2.58 -11.58 0.42
N PHE A 141 -2.10 -11.33 1.63
CA PHE A 141 -1.88 -9.98 2.13
C PHE A 141 -0.46 -9.78 2.67
N THR A 142 0.30 -8.89 2.02
CA THR A 142 1.56 -8.35 2.54
C THR A 142 1.30 -7.01 3.20
N ASN A 143 1.36 -6.98 4.54
CA ASN A 143 1.26 -5.77 5.33
C ASN A 143 2.68 -5.26 5.66
N ILE A 144 3.11 -4.15 5.06
CA ILE A 144 4.41 -3.53 5.27
C ILE A 144 4.28 -2.43 6.33
N LYS A 145 4.60 -2.74 7.60
CA LYS A 145 4.49 -1.81 8.74
C LYS A 145 3.18 -1.00 8.73
N GLY A 146 2.06 -1.64 8.38
CA GLY A 146 0.73 -1.07 8.58
C GLY A 146 0.32 -1.16 10.04
N ASN A 147 -0.56 -0.26 10.48
CA ASN A 147 -0.98 -0.24 11.87
C ASN A 147 -1.77 -1.52 12.21
N LEU A 148 -1.33 -2.20 13.28
CA LEU A 148 -2.05 -3.33 13.89
C LEU A 148 -2.30 -3.09 15.38
N ALA A 149 -1.45 -2.30 16.03
CA ALA A 149 -1.59 -1.97 17.45
C ALA A 149 -1.23 -0.49 17.73
N PRO A 150 -1.67 0.08 18.86
CA PRO A 150 -1.38 1.47 19.22
C PRO A 150 0.11 1.85 19.19
N GLU A 151 0.99 0.90 19.54
CA GLU A 151 2.44 1.08 19.51
C GLU A 151 3.00 1.39 18.11
N ASP A 152 2.29 1.03 17.03
CA ASP A 152 2.71 1.30 15.65
C ASP A 152 2.33 2.69 15.13
N CYS A 153 1.43 3.40 15.83
CA CYS A 153 0.74 4.59 15.32
C CYS A 153 1.36 5.92 15.81
N PHE A 154 2.60 5.89 16.32
CA PHE A 154 3.28 7.06 16.87
C PHE A 154 3.31 8.28 15.94
N LEU A 155 3.50 8.06 14.63
CA LEU A 155 3.62 9.15 13.65
C LEU A 155 2.31 9.93 13.52
N SER A 156 1.19 9.24 13.33
CA SER A 156 -0.12 9.87 13.15
C SER A 156 -0.63 10.51 14.44
N ARG A 157 -0.31 9.92 15.61
CA ARG A 157 -0.70 10.46 16.93
C ARG A 157 -0.21 11.87 17.20
N GLN A 158 0.88 12.30 16.55
CA GLN A 158 1.41 13.67 16.69
C GLN A 158 0.40 14.77 16.33
N ILE A 159 -0.68 14.45 15.59
CA ILE A 159 -1.72 15.43 15.24
C ILE A 159 -2.53 15.91 16.45
N PHE A 160 -2.71 15.06 17.47
CA PHE A 160 -3.50 15.38 18.66
C PHE A 160 -2.77 16.29 19.64
N ASP A 161 -1.44 16.14 19.71
CA ASP A 161 -0.59 16.91 20.62
C ASP A 161 -0.04 18.19 19.97
N PHE A 162 -0.36 18.43 18.69
CA PHE A 162 0.17 19.59 17.97
C PHE A 162 -0.62 20.86 18.33
N PRO A 163 0.05 21.93 18.79
CA PRO A 163 -0.62 23.08 19.41
C PRO A 163 -1.32 24.03 18.43
N ALA A 164 -1.20 23.81 17.12
CA ALA A 164 -1.79 24.68 16.10
C ALA A 164 -2.72 23.88 15.18
N ASP A 165 -3.88 24.48 14.86
CA ASP A 165 -4.85 23.86 13.95
C ASP A 165 -4.48 24.05 12.47
N GLU A 166 -3.54 24.95 12.18
CA GLU A 166 -3.09 25.28 10.83
C GLU A 166 -2.30 24.13 10.18
N PRO A 167 -2.83 23.50 9.10
CA PRO A 167 -2.22 22.33 8.47
C PRO A 167 -0.77 22.55 7.98
N GLU A 168 -0.48 23.74 7.45
CA GLU A 168 0.86 24.10 6.96
C GLU A 168 1.91 24.18 8.08
N VAL A 169 1.50 24.66 9.25
CA VAL A 169 2.38 24.74 10.43
C VAL A 169 2.69 23.32 10.92
N PHE A 170 1.68 22.44 10.95
CA PHE A 170 1.87 21.02 11.24
C PHE A 170 2.86 20.38 10.26
N ILE A 171 2.63 20.51 8.95
CA ILE A 171 3.48 19.91 7.92
C ILE A 171 4.93 20.40 8.06
N ALA A 172 5.14 21.71 8.25
CA ALA A 172 6.48 22.25 8.39
C ALA A 172 7.23 21.64 9.58
N SER A 173 6.55 21.55 10.72
CA SER A 173 7.12 20.97 11.94
C SER A 173 7.33 19.45 11.81
N PHE A 174 6.39 18.75 11.19
CA PHE A 174 6.44 17.32 10.91
C PHE A 174 7.64 16.96 10.02
N ILE A 175 7.85 17.71 8.94
CA ILE A 175 8.99 17.54 8.04
C ILE A 175 10.30 17.77 8.78
N GLU A 176 10.40 18.81 9.59
CA GLU A 176 11.64 19.12 10.31
C GLU A 176 11.97 18.05 11.35
N ARG A 177 10.98 17.58 12.13
CA ARG A 177 11.16 16.46 13.06
C ARG A 177 11.60 15.20 12.32
N THR A 178 10.96 14.89 11.20
CA THR A 178 11.27 13.68 10.42
C THR A 178 12.68 13.77 9.82
N ARG A 179 13.06 14.92 9.27
CA ARG A 179 14.41 15.18 8.72
C ARG A 179 15.51 15.01 9.75
N ARG A 180 15.28 15.41 11.00
CA ARG A 180 16.27 15.33 12.10
C ARG A 180 16.34 13.96 12.76
N SER A 181 15.37 13.09 12.52
CA SER A 181 15.35 11.74 13.10
C SER A 181 16.41 10.84 12.46
N PRO A 182 17.26 10.15 13.26
CA PRO A 182 18.33 9.29 12.74
C PRO A 182 17.83 7.91 12.27
N ALA A 183 16.66 7.85 11.63
CA ALA A 183 16.07 6.60 11.14
C ALA A 183 16.26 6.42 9.63
N TYR A 184 16.42 5.16 9.20
CA TYR A 184 16.56 4.78 7.80
C TYR A 184 15.42 5.36 6.94
N GLY A 185 15.78 6.03 5.85
CA GLY A 185 14.83 6.53 4.83
C GLY A 185 14.14 7.86 5.18
N ASN A 186 14.19 8.32 6.44
CA ASN A 186 13.46 9.51 6.87
C ASN A 186 13.90 10.80 6.14
N GLY A 187 15.18 10.94 5.81
CA GLY A 187 15.68 12.10 5.07
C GLY A 187 15.06 12.23 3.67
N ILE A 188 14.95 11.11 2.94
CA ILE A 188 14.34 11.05 1.60
C ILE A 188 12.85 11.36 1.71
N TYR A 189 12.17 10.70 2.65
CA TYR A 189 10.75 10.92 2.92
C TYR A 189 10.46 12.39 3.25
N ALA A 190 11.20 12.99 4.19
CA ALA A 190 11.03 14.37 4.59
C ALA A 190 11.29 15.37 3.45
N ALA A 191 12.24 15.07 2.55
CA ALA A 191 12.54 15.94 1.42
C ALA A 191 11.40 15.98 0.39
N ALA A 192 10.71 14.86 0.17
CA ALA A 192 9.66 14.76 -0.84
C ALA A 192 8.24 15.06 -0.31
N PHE A 193 8.03 15.02 1.01
CA PHE A 193 6.70 15.05 1.63
C PHE A 193 5.79 16.19 1.13
N ARG A 194 6.31 17.43 1.09
CA ARG A 194 5.54 18.62 0.64
C ARG A 194 5.06 18.53 -0.80
N ALA A 195 5.84 17.89 -1.68
CA ALA A 195 5.45 17.72 -3.07
C ALA A 195 4.37 16.64 -3.22
N LYS A 196 4.29 15.71 -2.26
CA LYS A 196 3.45 14.52 -2.32
C LYS A 196 2.13 14.67 -1.57
N VAL A 197 2.00 15.57 -0.59
CA VAL A 197 0.84 15.62 0.31
C VAL A 197 0.20 16.99 0.33
N ARG A 198 -1.13 17.02 0.18
CA ARG A 198 -1.95 18.21 0.45
C ARG A 198 -2.13 18.38 1.97
N PRO A 199 -1.87 19.57 2.53
CA PRO A 199 -2.02 19.83 3.97
C PRO A 199 -3.36 19.42 4.55
N GLU A 200 -4.43 19.67 3.81
CA GLU A 200 -5.82 19.41 4.21
C GLU A 200 -6.11 17.92 4.38
N ALA A 201 -5.34 17.03 3.73
CA ALA A 201 -5.49 15.58 3.88
C ALA A 201 -4.90 15.04 5.18
N VAL A 202 -4.00 15.79 5.85
CA VAL A 202 -3.21 15.27 6.98
C VAL A 202 -4.07 14.95 8.18
N ARG A 203 -4.78 15.95 8.70
CA ARG A 203 -5.57 15.83 9.92
C ARG A 203 -6.63 14.73 9.83
N PRO A 204 -7.57 14.75 8.85
CA PRO A 204 -8.63 13.73 8.77
C PRO A 204 -8.06 12.31 8.60
N THR A 205 -6.97 12.15 7.83
CA THR A 205 -6.28 10.86 7.70
C THR A 205 -5.71 10.39 9.04
N PHE A 206 -4.95 11.25 9.73
CA PHE A 206 -4.26 10.87 10.97
C PHE A 206 -5.22 10.58 12.10
N GLU A 207 -6.27 11.38 12.27
CA GLU A 207 -7.29 11.16 13.28
C GLU A 207 -8.01 9.83 13.07
N SER A 208 -8.42 9.52 11.82
CA SER A 208 -9.08 8.25 11.50
C SER A 208 -8.15 7.04 11.65
N MET A 209 -6.87 7.17 11.27
CA MET A 209 -5.89 6.09 11.49
C MET A 209 -5.72 5.77 12.98
N VAL A 210 -5.63 6.80 13.83
CA VAL A 210 -5.48 6.63 15.28
C VAL A 210 -6.71 5.97 15.88
N ASP A 211 -7.91 6.45 15.54
CA ASP A 211 -9.17 5.87 16.02
C ASP A 211 -9.27 4.38 15.71
N TYR A 212 -9.04 3.98 14.45
CA TYR A 212 -9.07 2.57 14.06
C TYR A 212 -7.98 1.75 14.76
N THR A 213 -6.79 2.32 14.93
CA THR A 213 -5.70 1.61 15.59
C THR A 213 -6.00 1.34 17.07
N ASP A 214 -6.71 2.25 17.73
CA ASP A 214 -7.06 2.11 19.15
C ASP A 214 -8.30 1.26 19.38
N ASN A 215 -9.28 1.34 18.49
CA ASN A 215 -10.64 0.90 18.80
C ASN A 215 -11.14 -0.28 17.94
N ALA A 216 -10.50 -0.61 16.82
CA ALA A 216 -11.06 -1.57 15.86
C ALA A 216 -10.64 -3.03 16.07
N GLY A 217 -9.75 -3.34 17.02
CA GLY A 217 -9.26 -4.73 17.23
C GLY A 217 -8.49 -5.27 16.02
N LEU A 218 -7.57 -4.46 15.49
CA LEU A 218 -6.91 -4.76 14.21
C LEU A 218 -6.05 -6.03 14.23
N LEU A 219 -5.46 -6.37 15.38
CA LEU A 219 -4.72 -7.64 15.54
C LEU A 219 -5.66 -8.84 15.33
N GLU A 220 -6.81 -8.83 15.97
CA GLU A 220 -7.82 -9.89 15.86
C GLU A 220 -8.33 -10.01 14.41
N ILE A 221 -8.57 -8.88 13.75
CA ILE A 221 -8.98 -8.85 12.35
C ILE A 221 -7.90 -9.47 11.46
N PHE A 222 -6.63 -9.08 11.64
CA PHE A 222 -5.53 -9.56 10.82
C PHE A 222 -5.28 -11.05 11.03
N GLU A 223 -5.36 -11.53 12.27
CA GLU A 223 -5.27 -12.96 12.61
C GLU A 223 -6.38 -13.75 11.91
N ALA A 224 -7.60 -13.23 11.90
CA ALA A 224 -8.79 -13.92 11.37
C ALA A 224 -8.88 -13.98 9.84
N LEU A 225 -8.10 -13.21 9.07
CA LEU A 225 -8.18 -13.28 7.60
C LEU A 225 -7.84 -14.70 7.11
N PRO A 226 -8.61 -15.29 6.19
CA PRO A 226 -8.42 -16.67 5.74
C PRO A 226 -7.26 -16.84 4.75
N CYS A 227 -6.80 -15.76 4.12
CA CYS A 227 -5.70 -15.80 3.16
C CYS A 227 -4.33 -15.90 3.84
N PRO A 228 -3.29 -16.37 3.14
CA PRO A 228 -1.90 -16.22 3.55
C PRO A 228 -1.56 -14.77 3.86
N LYS A 229 -0.81 -14.55 4.95
CA LYS A 229 -0.42 -13.22 5.43
C LYS A 229 1.09 -13.13 5.66
N MET A 230 1.66 -11.99 5.32
CA MET A 230 3.01 -11.61 5.70
C MET A 230 2.98 -10.23 6.36
N PHE A 231 3.67 -10.09 7.50
CA PHE A 231 3.96 -8.80 8.12
C PHE A 231 5.43 -8.45 7.88
N MET A 232 5.68 -7.44 7.06
CA MET A 232 7.02 -6.97 6.69
C MET A 232 7.37 -5.70 7.46
N PHE A 233 8.59 -5.65 7.99
CA PHE A 233 9.06 -4.53 8.79
C PHE A 233 10.58 -4.38 8.66
N GLY A 234 11.10 -3.14 8.74
CA GLY A 234 12.53 -2.93 8.85
C GLY A 234 13.07 -3.38 10.21
N VAL A 235 14.33 -3.82 10.28
CA VAL A 235 15.00 -4.30 11.50
C VAL A 235 14.84 -3.38 12.73
N THR A 236 14.64 -2.07 12.51
CA THR A 236 14.37 -1.10 13.59
C THR A 236 13.12 -1.43 14.41
N TYR A 237 12.19 -2.21 13.84
CA TYR A 237 10.89 -2.57 14.43
C TYR A 237 10.83 -4.03 14.90
N ASN A 238 11.96 -4.72 15.05
CA ASN A 238 11.97 -6.13 15.49
C ASN A 238 11.64 -6.34 16.98
N THR A 239 11.38 -5.26 17.70
CA THR A 239 10.97 -5.24 19.11
C THR A 239 9.48 -5.01 19.33
N LEU A 240 8.69 -4.88 18.25
CA LEU A 240 7.23 -4.74 18.34
C LEU A 240 6.62 -5.94 19.11
N THR A 241 5.80 -5.63 20.11
CA THR A 241 5.39 -6.61 21.12
C THR A 241 4.42 -7.66 20.58
N PHE A 242 3.68 -7.35 19.53
CA PHE A 242 2.75 -8.29 18.89
C PHE A 242 3.40 -9.26 17.89
N LEU A 243 4.68 -9.12 17.54
CA LEU A 243 5.32 -9.99 16.55
C LEU A 243 5.22 -11.50 16.90
N PRO A 244 5.51 -11.93 18.16
CA PRO A 244 5.35 -13.34 18.53
C PRO A 244 3.90 -13.81 18.46
N ARG A 245 2.94 -12.91 18.74
CA ARG A 245 1.49 -13.20 18.70
C ARG A 245 1.04 -13.51 17.27
N ILE A 246 1.33 -12.63 16.32
CA ILE A 246 0.90 -12.83 14.92
C ILE A 246 1.65 -13.98 14.25
N ALA A 247 2.92 -14.23 14.62
CA ALA A 247 3.65 -15.40 14.14
C ALA A 247 3.00 -16.71 14.60
N LYS A 248 2.57 -16.79 15.86
CA LYS A 248 1.81 -17.93 16.39
C LYS A 248 0.46 -18.13 15.68
N ALA A 249 -0.13 -17.05 15.18
CA ALA A 249 -1.35 -17.08 14.36
C ALA A 249 -1.09 -17.41 12.86
N GLY A 250 0.13 -17.80 12.50
CA GLY A 250 0.48 -18.24 11.15
C GLY A 250 0.85 -17.12 10.18
N VAL A 251 1.08 -15.89 10.66
CA VAL A 251 1.58 -14.79 9.82
C VAL A 251 3.09 -14.97 9.59
N GLU A 252 3.53 -14.89 8.33
CA GLU A 252 4.95 -14.84 8.02
C GLU A 252 5.55 -13.50 8.47
N LEU A 253 6.63 -13.55 9.26
CA LEU A 253 7.39 -12.35 9.61
C LEU A 253 8.51 -12.11 8.60
N ALA A 254 8.55 -10.89 8.05
CA ALA A 254 9.56 -10.45 7.11
C ALA A 254 10.34 -9.24 7.62
N GLU A 255 11.37 -9.51 8.44
CA GLU A 255 12.34 -8.50 8.82
C GLU A 255 13.24 -8.13 7.61
N ILE A 256 13.34 -6.84 7.32
CA ILE A 256 14.19 -6.28 6.26
C ILE A 256 15.44 -5.63 6.89
N PRO A 257 16.66 -6.10 6.56
CA PRO A 257 17.88 -5.59 7.16
C PRO A 257 18.17 -4.15 6.72
N LYS A 258 18.89 -3.41 7.58
CA LYS A 258 19.31 -2.01 7.36
C LYS A 258 18.15 -1.08 6.94
N SER A 259 16.98 -1.33 7.52
CA SER A 259 15.74 -0.63 7.15
C SER A 259 14.93 -0.20 8.37
N GLY A 260 14.14 0.85 8.16
CA GLY A 260 13.22 1.42 9.13
C GLY A 260 11.79 1.27 8.63
N HIS A 261 11.03 2.36 8.68
CA HIS A 261 9.62 2.36 8.29
C HIS A 261 9.43 2.28 6.78
N PHE A 262 10.37 2.84 6.02
CA PHE A 262 10.32 2.95 4.56
C PHE A 262 11.25 1.93 3.89
N VAL A 263 10.92 0.65 4.00
CA VAL A 263 11.74 -0.45 3.43
C VAL A 263 11.95 -0.32 1.92
N MET A 264 10.98 0.27 1.20
CA MET A 264 11.07 0.58 -0.23
C MET A 264 12.15 1.64 -0.55
N TYR A 265 12.48 2.54 0.38
CA TYR A 265 13.54 3.53 0.17
C TYR A 265 14.92 2.99 0.55
N THR A 266 14.97 2.09 1.51
CA THR A 266 16.24 1.73 2.17
C THR A 266 16.78 0.38 1.70
N ASN A 267 15.90 -0.56 1.37
CA ASN A 267 16.29 -1.88 0.89
C ASN A 267 15.21 -2.49 -0.04
N PRO A 268 14.94 -1.85 -1.20
CA PRO A 268 13.91 -2.29 -2.13
C PRO A 268 14.17 -3.70 -2.69
N ILE A 269 15.43 -4.09 -2.88
CA ILE A 269 15.79 -5.43 -3.36
C ILE A 269 15.30 -6.50 -2.38
N ALA A 270 15.62 -6.37 -1.08
CA ALA A 270 15.15 -7.33 -0.08
C ALA A 270 13.62 -7.31 0.08
N MET A 271 12.98 -6.15 -0.07
CA MET A 271 11.51 -6.05 -0.08
C MET A 271 10.92 -6.86 -1.23
N TRP A 272 11.39 -6.66 -2.47
CA TRP A 272 10.88 -7.37 -3.65
C TRP A 272 11.13 -8.87 -3.58
N ASP A 273 12.33 -9.29 -3.14
CA ASP A 273 12.66 -10.71 -2.94
C ASP A 273 11.71 -11.40 -1.95
N ARG A 274 11.31 -10.69 -0.87
CA ARG A 274 10.35 -11.23 0.11
C ARG A 274 8.94 -11.30 -0.45
N ILE A 275 8.49 -10.27 -1.17
CA ILE A 275 7.18 -10.27 -1.84
C ILE A 275 7.11 -11.42 -2.85
N GLU A 276 8.11 -11.56 -3.72
CA GLU A 276 8.16 -12.64 -4.70
C GLU A 276 8.04 -14.02 -4.06
N LYS A 277 8.88 -14.31 -3.07
CA LYS A 277 8.88 -15.60 -2.37
C LYS A 277 7.54 -15.89 -1.71
N PHE A 278 6.89 -14.87 -1.15
CA PHE A 278 5.60 -14.99 -0.49
C PHE A 278 4.47 -15.24 -1.50
N LEU A 279 4.44 -14.50 -2.61
CA LEU A 279 3.43 -14.67 -3.66
C LEU A 279 3.51 -16.05 -4.31
N LYS A 280 4.72 -16.52 -4.67
CA LYS A 280 4.92 -17.87 -5.24
C LYS A 280 4.35 -19.00 -4.38
N ARG A 281 4.44 -18.89 -3.05
CA ARG A 281 3.87 -19.88 -2.11
C ARG A 281 2.36 -19.76 -1.90
N SER A 282 1.79 -18.60 -2.22
CA SER A 282 0.36 -18.30 -1.99
C SER A 282 -0.50 -18.59 -3.23
N SER A 283 0.13 -18.84 -4.37
CA SER A 283 -0.52 -19.21 -5.64
C SER A 283 -0.64 -20.72 -5.86
N ASP A 284 -0.03 -21.52 -4.99
CA ASP A 284 -0.10 -23.00 -4.95
C ASP A 284 -1.26 -23.46 -4.04
#